data_AF-A0A101GAL9-F1
#
_entry.id   AF-A0A101GAL9-F1
#
_cell.length_a   1.000
_cell.length_b   1.000
_cell.length_c   1.000
_cell.angle_alpha   90.00
_cell.angle_beta   90.00
_cell.angle_gamma   90.00
#
_symmetry.space_group_name_H-M   'P 1'
#
loop_
_entity.id
_entity.type
_entity.pdbx_description
1 polymer ?
#
loop_
_entity_poly.entity_id
_entity_poly.type
_entity_poly.pdbx_seq_one_letter_code
_entity_poly.pdbx_strand_id
1 'polypeptide(L)'
;MSAKGFTPEVFQGQAYHVYVRFPAEWDEIRFRDDQRHHRDKALEYEALKIALTEEFQYERDGYRNAKGDFIQKINTLSRKERQ
;
A
#
# COMPACT_ATOMS: atom_id res chain seq x y z
N MET A 1 -12.54 -2.29 -9.31
CA MET A 1 -13.46 -1.37 -8.59
C MET A 1 -13.14 -1.46 -7.11
N SER A 2 -12.92 -0.34 -6.41
CA SER A 2 -12.70 -0.35 -4.95
C SER A 2 -13.97 0.11 -4.25
N ALA A 3 -14.71 -0.81 -3.62
CA ALA A 3 -15.78 -0.44 -2.71
C ALA A 3 -15.14 -0.06 -1.37
N LYS A 4 -15.39 1.15 -0.89
CA LYS A 4 -14.98 1.59 0.45
C LYS A 4 -16.24 1.68 1.31
N GLY A 5 -16.35 0.84 2.34
CA GLY A 5 -17.48 0.85 3.27
C GLY A 5 -17.32 1.98 4.30
N PHE A 6 -17.77 3.18 3.96
CA PHE A 6 -17.82 4.29 4.92
C PHE A 6 -19.27 4.64 5.24
N THR A 7 -19.57 4.76 6.53
CA THR A 7 -20.78 5.41 7.07
C THR A 7 -20.56 6.93 7.21
N PRO A 8 -21.62 7.74 7.31
CA PRO A 8 -21.52 9.19 7.53
C PRO A 8 -20.88 9.55 8.89
N GLU A 9 -21.05 8.72 9.93
CA GLU A 9 -20.25 8.84 11.14
C GLU A 9 -18.83 8.34 10.89
N VAL A 10 -17.83 9.12 11.33
CA VAL A 10 -16.40 8.83 11.23
C VAL A 10 -16.11 7.51 11.97
N PHE A 11 -16.14 6.41 11.23
CA PHE A 11 -15.58 5.09 11.56
C PHE A 11 -16.01 4.51 12.92
N GLN A 12 -17.04 3.65 12.93
CA GLN A 12 -17.33 2.75 14.06
C GLN A 12 -16.94 1.31 13.70
N GLY A 13 -15.78 0.84 14.18
CA GLY A 13 -15.39 -0.58 14.08
C GLY A 13 -14.27 -0.86 13.07
N GLN A 14 -14.49 -1.83 12.16
CA GLN A 14 -13.49 -2.30 11.19
C GLN A 14 -13.91 -1.94 9.77
N ALA A 15 -13.02 -1.28 9.01
CA ALA A 15 -13.22 -1.12 7.56
C ALA A 15 -12.56 -2.27 6.79
N TYR A 16 -13.22 -2.67 5.70
CA TYR A 16 -12.69 -3.61 4.74
C TYR A 16 -12.49 -2.90 3.39
N HIS A 17 -11.35 -3.18 2.75
CA HIS A 17 -11.05 -2.73 1.40
C HIS A 17 -11.00 -3.95 0.49
N VAL A 18 -11.98 -4.07 -0.41
CA VAL A 18 -12.05 -5.18 -1.37
C VAL A 18 -11.62 -4.70 -2.75
N TYR A 19 -10.66 -5.41 -3.34
CA TYR A 19 -10.19 -5.19 -4.70
C TYR A 19 -10.68 -6.34 -5.59
N VAL A 20 -11.63 -6.04 -6.49
CA VAL A 20 -12.06 -6.98 -7.53
C VAL A 20 -11.35 -6.64 -8.84
N ARG A 21 -10.63 -7.61 -9.39
CA ARG A 21 -9.78 -7.51 -10.59
C ARG A 21 -9.98 -8.73 -11.50
N PHE A 22 -9.72 -8.56 -12.79
CA PHE A 22 -9.62 -9.67 -13.73
C PHE A 22 -8.34 -10.50 -13.50
N PRO A 23 -8.31 -11.77 -13.93
CA PRO A 23 -7.09 -12.58 -13.90
C PRO A 23 -5.95 -11.86 -14.66
N ALA A 24 -4.89 -11.51 -13.95
CA ALA A 24 -3.70 -10.84 -14.46
C ALA A 24 -2.58 -10.93 -13.41
N GLU A 25 -1.39 -10.43 -13.73
CA GLU A 25 -0.40 -10.14 -12.70
C GLU A 25 -0.84 -8.95 -11.84
N TRP A 26 -0.88 -9.15 -10.52
CA TRP A 26 -1.32 -8.12 -9.58
C TRP A 26 -0.14 -7.60 -8.76
N ASP A 27 0.09 -6.29 -8.85
CA ASP A 27 1.15 -5.59 -8.13
C ASP A 27 0.95 -5.67 -6.62
N GLU A 28 -0.29 -5.73 -6.13
CA GLU A 28 -0.60 -5.84 -4.72
C GLU A 28 -0.14 -7.18 -4.12
N ILE A 29 -0.28 -8.29 -4.86
CA ILE A 29 0.18 -9.62 -4.42
C ILE A 29 1.70 -9.66 -4.43
N ARG A 30 2.33 -9.16 -5.50
CA ARG A 30 3.79 -9.15 -5.63
C ARG A 30 4.44 -8.30 -4.54
N PHE A 31 3.91 -7.11 -4.31
CA PHE A 31 4.39 -6.23 -3.24
C PHE A 31 4.29 -6.92 -1.87
N ARG A 32 3.15 -7.58 -1.56
CA ARG A 32 3.02 -8.36 -0.32
C ARG A 32 4.11 -9.42 -0.19
N ASP A 33 4.34 -10.18 -1.25
CA ASP A 33 5.29 -11.28 -1.21
C ASP A 33 6.73 -10.77 -1.11
N ASP A 34 7.09 -9.69 -1.81
CA ASP A 34 8.43 -9.08 -1.70
C ASP A 34 8.76 -8.67 -0.25
N GLN A 35 7.82 -7.99 0.42
CA GLN A 35 8.00 -7.56 1.81
C GLN A 35 8.13 -8.74 2.79
N ARG A 36 7.57 -9.91 2.46
CA ARG A 36 7.69 -11.12 3.30
C ARG A 36 9.06 -11.79 3.16
N HIS A 37 9.68 -11.67 1.99
CA HIS A 37 11.01 -12.24 1.73
C HIS A 37 12.14 -11.27 2.09
N HIS A 38 11.86 -9.95 2.09
CA HIS A 38 12.83 -8.88 2.34
C HIS A 38 12.42 -8.06 3.57
N ARG A 39 12.83 -8.53 4.75
CA ARG A 39 12.49 -7.89 6.03
C ARG A 39 13.03 -6.47 6.15
N ASP A 40 14.16 -6.19 5.53
CA ASP A 40 14.77 -4.86 5.39
C ASP A 40 13.85 -3.89 4.62
N LYS A 41 13.35 -4.28 3.44
CA LYS A 41 12.39 -3.50 2.65
C LYS A 41 11.07 -3.28 3.39
N ALA A 42 10.67 -4.26 4.22
CA ALA A 42 9.49 -4.13 5.10
C ALA A 42 9.66 -3.06 6.18
N LEU A 43 10.82 -2.99 6.82
CA LEU A 43 11.13 -1.98 7.84
C LEU A 43 11.25 -0.58 7.24
N GLU A 44 11.85 -0.45 6.05
CA GLU A 44 11.91 0.83 5.33
C GLU A 44 10.49 1.36 5.02
N TYR A 45 9.59 0.48 4.57
CA TYR A 45 8.21 0.85 4.31
C TYR A 45 7.42 1.20 5.58
N GLU A 46 7.71 0.55 6.70
CA GLU A 46 7.13 0.89 8.00
C GLU A 46 7.53 2.30 8.44
N ALA A 47 8.83 2.60 8.43
CA ALA A 47 9.36 3.92 8.79
C ALA A 47 8.78 5.01 7.88
N LEU A 48 8.70 4.75 6.57
CA LEU A 48 8.06 5.67 5.61
C LEU A 48 6.60 5.95 5.98
N LYS A 49 5.80 4.93 6.29
CA LYS A 49 4.38 5.13 6.65
C LYS A 49 4.22 5.95 7.92
N ILE A 50 5.10 5.80 8.90
CA ILE A 50 5.07 6.57 10.15
C ILE A 50 5.33 8.05 9.83
N ALA A 51 6.45 8.35 9.14
CA ALA A 51 6.81 9.71 8.75
C ALA A 51 5.70 10.39 7.92
N LEU A 52 5.14 9.68 6.93
CA LEU A 52 4.06 10.21 6.11
C LEU A 52 2.77 10.44 6.90
N THR A 53 2.51 9.68 7.96
CA THR A 53 1.31 9.87 8.79
C THR A 53 1.42 11.18 9.58
N GLU A 54 2.62 11.53 10.04
CA GLU A 54 2.89 12.79 10.74
C GLU A 54 2.80 13.98 9.77
N GLU A 55 3.40 13.85 8.58
CA GLU A 55 3.42 14.89 7.54
C GLU A 55 2.03 15.16 6.95
N PHE A 56 1.28 14.11 6.63
CA PHE A 56 0.00 14.20 5.92
C PHE A 56 -1.21 13.98 6.84
N GLN A 57 -1.09 14.30 8.13
CA GLN A 57 -2.12 14.05 9.14
C GLN A 57 -3.52 14.61 8.77
N TYR A 58 -3.58 15.71 8.01
CA TYR A 58 -4.82 16.34 7.52
C TYR A 58 -5.04 16.18 6.01
N GLU A 59 -4.08 15.64 5.28
CA GLU A 59 -4.11 15.58 3.81
C GLU A 59 -4.05 14.12 3.32
N ARG A 60 -5.22 13.50 3.30
CA ARG A 60 -5.38 12.08 2.96
C ARG A 60 -4.82 11.72 1.56
N ASP A 61 -5.01 12.59 0.59
CA ASP A 61 -4.57 12.33 -0.78
C ASP A 61 -3.06 12.49 -0.92
N GLY A 62 -2.45 13.44 -0.20
CA GLY A 62 -1.01 13.56 -0.04
C GLY A 62 -0.38 12.28 0.51
N TYR A 63 -0.93 11.73 1.60
CA TYR A 63 -0.50 10.43 2.14
C TYR A 63 -0.59 9.29 1.12
N ARG A 64 -1.67 9.26 0.32
CA ARG A 64 -1.88 8.21 -0.69
C ARG A 64 -0.83 8.30 -1.80
N ASN A 65 -0.53 9.51 -2.26
CA ASN A 65 0.39 9.73 -3.37
C ASN A 65 1.85 9.55 -2.92
N ALA A 66 2.22 10.05 -1.73
CA ALA A 66 3.59 10.05 -1.24
C ALA A 66 4.18 8.63 -1.03
N LYS A 67 3.36 7.64 -0.68
CA LYS A 67 3.82 6.24 -0.61
C LYS A 67 3.82 5.50 -1.96
N GLY A 68 3.25 6.11 -3.00
CA GLY A 68 3.10 5.51 -4.33
C GLY A 68 4.43 5.17 -4.97
N ASP A 69 5.40 6.08 -4.89
CA ASP A 69 6.73 5.94 -5.49
C ASP A 69 7.50 4.75 -4.88
N PHE A 70 7.40 4.59 -3.56
CA PHE A 70 8.00 3.45 -2.87
C PHE A 70 7.39 2.13 -3.36
N ILE A 71 6.06 2.05 -3.44
CA ILE A 71 5.37 0.83 -3.90
C ILE A 71 5.73 0.49 -5.34
N GLN A 72 5.84 1.49 -6.22
CA GLN A 72 6.29 1.27 -7.60
C GLN A 72 7.73 0.78 -7.64
N LYS A 73 8.64 1.41 -6.90
CA LYS A 73 10.05 1.00 -6.81
C LYS A 73 10.18 -0.48 -6.43
N ILE A 74 9.48 -0.92 -5.38
CA ILE A 74 9.50 -2.32 -4.93
C ILE A 74 8.91 -3.27 -5.99
N ASN A 75 7.81 -2.89 -6.64
CA ASN A 75 7.25 -3.68 -7.73
C ASN A 75 8.19 -3.79 -8.94
N THR A 76 8.93 -2.74 -9.28
CA THR A 76 9.91 -2.79 -10.36
C THR A 76 11.11 -3.66 -9.99
N LEU A 77 11.62 -3.57 -8.76
CA LEU A 77 12.74 -4.38 -8.29
C LEU A 77 12.38 -5.87 -8.23
N SER A 78 11.24 -6.21 -7.63
CA SER A 78 10.77 -7.60 -7.54
C SER A 78 10.50 -8.24 -8.91
N ARG A 79 10.14 -7.47 -9.94
CA ARG A 79 10.05 -7.96 -11.33
C ARG A 79 11.41 -8.31 -11.92
N LYS A 80 12.48 -7.60 -11.56
CA LYS A 80 13.85 -7.89 -12.01
C LYS A 80 14.46 -9.08 -11.28
N GLU A 81 14.12 -9.31 -10.02
CA GLU A 81 14.62 -10.44 -9.22
C GLU A 81 14.07 -11.81 -9.68
N ARG A 82 12.95 -11.83 -10.43
CA ARG A 82 12.33 -13.06 -10.96
C ARG A 82 12.74 -13.41 -12.40
N GLN A 83 13.66 -12.66 -13.00
CA GLN A 83 14.13 -12.85 -14.38
C GLN A 83 15.56 -13.40 -14.39
#